data_AF-A0A529ABK8-F1
#
_entry.id   AF-A0A529ABK8-F1
#
_cell.length_a   1.000
_cell.length_b   1.000
_cell.length_c   1.000
_cell.angle_alpha   90.00
_cell.angle_beta   90.00
_cell.angle_gamma   90.00
#
_symmetry.space_group_name_H-M   'P 1'
#
loop_
_entity.id
_entity.type
_entity.pdbx_description
1 polymer ?
#
loop_
_entity_poly.entity_id
_entity_poly.type
_entity_poly.pdbx_seq_one_letter_code
_entity_poly.pdbx_strand_id
1 'polypeptide(L)' 'MTMLLDRSPGFGVYIHWPFCAAKCPYCDFNSHVRHQPVDQERFARAFETELATMRDRTG' A
#
# COMPACT_ATOMS: atom_id res chain seq x y z
N MET A 1 24.01 -26.09 -3.14
CA MET A 1 23.89 -24.74 -2.54
C MET A 1 22.53 -24.66 -1.87
N THR A 2 22.45 -25.11 -0.62
CA THR A 2 21.18 -25.19 0.12
C THR A 2 20.87 -23.81 0.66
N MET A 3 19.80 -23.17 0.16
CA MET A 3 19.22 -21.97 0.77
C MET A 3 18.79 -22.33 2.19
N LEU A 4 19.51 -21.80 3.18
CA LEU A 4 19.01 -21.71 4.54
C LEU A 4 17.89 -20.67 4.51
N LEU A 5 16.63 -21.12 4.52
CA LEU A 5 15.50 -20.22 4.71
C LEU A 5 15.59 -19.66 6.13
N ASP A 6 15.88 -18.36 6.24
CA ASP A 6 15.75 -17.62 7.48
C ASP A 6 14.32 -17.81 8.02
N ARG A 7 14.22 -18.27 9.27
CA ARG A 7 12.96 -18.57 9.97
C ARG A 7 12.48 -17.40 10.83
N SER A 8 13.22 -16.29 10.83
CA SER A 8 12.78 -15.05 11.48
C SER A 8 11.48 -14.59 10.83
N PRO A 9 10.46 -14.17 11.61
CA PRO A 9 9.26 -13.59 11.02
C PRO A 9 9.70 -12.36 10.21
N GLY A 10 9.61 -12.46 8.89
CA GLY A 10 10.02 -11.40 7.97
C GLY A 10 9.18 -10.14 8.19
N PHE A 11 9.73 -9.01 7.76
CA PHE A 11 9.00 -7.73 7.76
C PHE A 11 8.18 -7.60 6.47
N GLY A 12 6.93 -7.16 6.59
CA GLY A 12 6.03 -6.93 5.46
C GLY A 12 5.30 -5.60 5.59
N VAL A 13 5.04 -4.97 4.45
CA VAL A 13 4.28 -3.71 4.36
C VAL A 13 3.05 -3.94 3.49
N TYR A 14 1.88 -3.56 4.01
CA TYR A 14 0.64 -3.50 3.23
C TYR A 14 0.38 -2.05 2.84
N ILE A 15 0.17 -1.80 1.54
CA ILE A 15 -0.19 -0.48 1.03
C ILE A 15 -1.63 -0.54 0.51
N HIS A 16 -2.47 0.37 1.01
CA HIS A 16 -3.83 0.49 0.53
C HIS A 16 -3.91 1.44 -0.68
N TRP A 17 -4.19 0.89 -1.86
CA TRP A 17 -4.47 1.66 -3.07
C TRP A 17 -5.97 1.63 -3.38
N PRO A 18 -6.72 2.72 -3.10
CA PRO A 18 -8.17 2.69 -3.20
C PRO A 18 -8.70 2.98 -4.60
N PHE A 19 -7.87 3.16 -5.64
CA PHE A 19 -8.36 3.70 -6.91
C PHE A 19 -8.65 2.64 -7.96
N CYS A 20 -9.83 2.74 -8.56
CA CYS A 20 -10.27 1.87 -9.66
C CYS A 20 -10.76 2.71 -10.86
N ALA A 21 -10.62 2.17 -12.07
CA ALA A 21 -11.19 2.80 -13.27
C ALA A 21 -12.72 2.70 -13.32
N ALA A 22 -13.28 1.64 -12.73
CA ALA A 22 -14.71 1.38 -12.57
C ALA A 22 -14.97 0.57 -11.28
N LYS A 23 -16.22 0.55 -10.82
CA LYS A 23 -16.63 -0.27 -9.67
C LYS A 23 -17.28 -1.57 -10.16
N CYS A 24 -16.75 -2.72 -9.71
CA CYS A 24 -17.37 -4.01 -10.00
C CYS A 24 -18.67 -4.18 -9.18
N PRO A 25 -19.68 -4.92 -9.70
CA PRO A 25 -20.97 -5.07 -9.03
C PRO A 25 -20.91 -5.82 -7.69
N TYR A 26 -19.86 -6.62 -7.49
CA TYR A 26 -19.60 -7.34 -6.24
C TYR A 26 -18.58 -6.64 -5.32
N CYS A 27 -18.10 -5.45 -5.69
CA CYS A 27 -16.99 -4.83 -4.98
C CYS A 27 -17.45 -4.18 -3.67
N ASP A 28 -17.03 -4.76 -2.54
CA ASP A 28 -17.18 -4.22 -1.18
C ASP A 28 -15.89 -3.65 -0.58
N PHE A 29 -14.76 -3.75 -1.31
CA PHE A 29 -13.50 -3.16 -0.91
C PHE A 29 -13.62 -1.64 -0.74
N ASN A 30 -12.84 -1.09 0.19
CA ASN A 30 -12.64 0.35 0.27
C ASN A 30 -11.97 0.84 -1.02
N SER A 31 -12.80 1.33 -1.94
CA SER A 31 -12.43 1.66 -3.31
C SER A 31 -13.17 2.89 -3.79
N HIS A 32 -12.54 3.59 -4.71
CA HIS A 32 -12.90 4.91 -5.17
C HIS A 32 -12.67 4.96 -6.68
N VAL A 33 -13.77 5.06 -7.44
CA VAL A 33 -13.68 5.21 -8.88
C VAL A 33 -13.08 6.57 -9.23
N ARG A 34 -12.13 6.58 -10.17
CA ARG A 34 -11.50 7.81 -10.68
C ARG A 34 -11.51 7.77 -12.21
N HIS A 35 -12.27 8.70 -12.79
CA HIS A 35 -12.32 8.87 -14.24
C HIS A 35 -11.24 9.82 -14.76
N GLN A 36 -10.63 10.60 -13.87
CA GLN A 36 -9.43 11.37 -14.15
C GLN A 36 -8.20 10.64 -13.60
N PRO A 37 -7.01 10.81 -14.21
CA PRO A 37 -5.79 10.23 -13.69
C PRO A 37 -5.57 10.62 -12.23
N VAL A 38 -5.23 9.64 -11.39
CA VAL A 38 -4.80 9.90 -10.03
C VAL A 38 -3.43 10.55 -10.07
N ASP A 39 -3.22 11.58 -9.27
CA ASP A 39 -1.89 12.11 -8.99
C ASP A 39 -1.09 11.08 -8.18
N GLN A 40 -0.42 10.18 -8.91
CA GLN A 40 0.30 9.05 -8.32
C GLN A 40 1.48 9.53 -7.49
N GLU A 41 2.20 10.56 -7.95
CA GLU A 41 3.36 11.07 -7.22
C GLU A 41 2.96 11.67 -5.87
N ARG A 42 1.83 12.38 -5.83
CA ARG A 42 1.29 12.89 -4.56
C ARG A 42 0.94 11.75 -3.61
N PHE A 43 0.38 10.65 -4.10
CA PHE A 43 0.10 9.48 -3.26
C PHE A 43 1.36 8.75 -2.80
N ALA A 44 2.37 8.59 -3.67
CA ALA A 44 3.65 8.04 -3.29
C ALA A 44 4.30 8.84 -2.14
N ARG A 45 4.36 10.18 -2.27
CA ARG A 45 4.87 11.07 -1.21
C ARG A 45 4.06 10.97 0.08
N ALA A 46 2.74 10.77 -0.02
CA ALA A 46 1.90 10.58 1.15
C ALA A 46 2.22 9.26 1.88
N PHE A 47 2.43 8.16 1.14
CA PHE A 47 2.86 6.88 1.73
C PHE A 47 4.24 7.00 2.38
N GLU A 48 5.19 7.68 1.76
CA GLU A 48 6.52 7.93 2.35
C GLU A 48 6.40 8.70 3.68
N THR A 49 5.56 9.72 3.72
CA THR A 49 5.29 10.51 4.93
C THR A 49 4.66 9.65 6.04
N GLU A 50 3.70 8.81 5.69
CA GLU A 50 3.06 7.88 6.62
C GLU A 50 4.05 6.85 7.17
N LEU A 51 4.85 6.22 6.30
CA LEU A 51 5.87 5.25 6.68
C LEU A 51 6.93 5.89 7.59
N ALA A 52 7.38 7.11 7.29
CA ALA A 52 8.29 7.85 8.15
C ALA A 52 7.67 8.13 9.53
N THR A 53 6.39 8.53 9.55
CA THR A 53 5.65 8.74 10.80
C THR A 53 5.51 7.45 11.61
N MET A 54 5.25 6.32 10.96
CA MET A 54 5.13 5.03 11.64
C MET A 54 6.47 4.57 12.20
N ARG A 55 7.55 4.64 11.42
CA ARG A 55 8.92 4.37 11.89
C ARG A 55 9.21 5.16 13.18
N ASP A 56 9.02 6.47 13.16
CA ASP A 56 9.33 7.33 14.31
C ASP A 56 8.49 7.00 15.56
N ARG A 57 7.33 6.35 15.38
CA ARG A 57 6.43 5.95 16.48
C ARG A 57 6.65 4.53 16.98
N THR A 58 7.19 3.64 16.15
CA THR A 58 7.30 2.20 16.46
C THR A 58 8.75 1.70 16.59
N GLY A 59 9.74 2.51 16.21
CA GLY A 59 11.17 2.18 16.31
C GLY A 59 11.98 2.68 15.14
#